data_AF-A0A645HKT5-F1
#
_entry.id   AF-A0A645HKT5-F1
#
_cell.length_a   1.000
_cell.length_b   1.000
_cell.length_c   1.000
_cell.angle_alpha   90.00
_cell.angle_beta   90.00
_cell.angle_gamma   90.00
#
_symmetry.space_group_name_H-M   'P 1'
#
loop_
_entity.id
_entity.type
_entity.pdbx_description
1 polymer ?
#
loop_
_entity_poly.entity_id
_entity_poly.type
_entity_poly.pdbx_seq_one_letter_code
_entity_poly.pdbx_strand_id
1 'polypeptide(L)'
;MDSDDFYLPTTVENYKRYFYEIKGNPKIAGILARRGSPNGQIVGNPCIPTGPFVMNFDTLYRRYRFIGDTCRAYRTEILRHYLYPEIANKFIPESVMLSAIDLEYDLLIVNEIYSISEYLSDGYTQNRYQLYHNNPLGYALGLSQITISRRGFHRQLKYTILYTNWCLVKRLDGAFSLVKNKNLYVFAWPISLTCYLLKSPRWMFQNE
;
A
#
# COMPACT_ATOMS: atom_id res chain seq x y z
N MET A 1 -4.52 4.56 -12.40
CA MET A 1 -5.78 5.27 -12.16
C MET A 1 -6.88 4.26 -12.33
N ASP A 2 -7.76 4.17 -11.36
CA ASP A 2 -8.86 3.22 -11.39
C ASP A 2 -9.92 3.69 -12.40
N SER A 3 -10.72 2.77 -12.94
CA SER A 3 -11.66 3.08 -14.03
C SER A 3 -12.82 3.99 -13.59
N ASP A 4 -13.07 4.06 -12.30
CA ASP A 4 -14.10 4.84 -11.60
C ASP A 4 -13.56 6.17 -11.03
N ASP A 5 -12.28 6.46 -11.29
CA ASP A 5 -11.64 7.72 -10.92
C ASP A 5 -11.54 8.68 -12.11
N PHE A 6 -11.57 9.98 -11.85
CA PHE A 6 -11.18 11.00 -12.84
C PHE A 6 -10.24 12.06 -12.27
N TYR A 7 -9.40 12.63 -13.15
CA TYR A 7 -8.46 13.68 -12.79
C TYR A 7 -9.15 15.05 -12.83
N LEU A 8 -8.72 15.96 -11.97
CA LEU A 8 -9.12 17.36 -12.09
C LEU A 8 -8.48 17.97 -13.35
N PRO A 9 -9.08 19.00 -13.98
CA PRO A 9 -8.56 19.62 -15.20
C PRO A 9 -7.10 20.10 -15.10
N THR A 10 -6.64 20.47 -13.90
CA THR A 10 -5.29 20.98 -13.63
C THR A 10 -4.27 19.90 -13.29
N THR A 11 -4.69 18.65 -13.11
CA THR A 11 -3.87 17.56 -12.54
C THR A 11 -2.60 17.28 -13.32
N VAL A 12 -2.73 17.10 -14.64
CA VAL A 12 -1.59 16.76 -15.50
C VAL A 12 -0.59 17.91 -15.55
N GLU A 13 -1.09 19.16 -15.63
CA GLU A 13 -0.22 20.34 -15.67
C GLU A 13 0.53 20.53 -14.34
N ASN A 14 -0.15 20.30 -13.22
CA ASN A 14 0.47 20.32 -11.90
C ASN A 14 1.55 19.25 -11.75
N TYR A 15 1.29 18.01 -12.20
CA TYR A 15 2.32 16.97 -12.20
C TYR A 15 3.53 17.35 -13.05
N LYS A 16 3.32 17.88 -14.27
CA LYS A 16 4.41 18.33 -15.14
C LYS A 16 5.27 19.40 -14.48
N ARG A 17 4.62 20.42 -13.88
CA ARG A 17 5.31 21.49 -13.14
C ARG A 17 6.19 20.92 -12.04
N TYR A 18 5.62 20.09 -11.17
CA TYR A 18 6.37 19.54 -10.04
C TYR A 18 7.46 18.55 -10.47
N PHE A 19 7.24 17.74 -11.51
CA PHE A 19 8.28 16.88 -12.07
C PHE A 19 9.46 17.69 -12.61
N TYR A 20 9.20 18.85 -13.23
CA TYR A 20 10.25 19.77 -13.66
C TYR A 20 11.05 20.32 -12.48
N GLU A 21 10.39 20.68 -11.37
CA GLU A 21 11.05 21.17 -10.15
C GLU A 21 11.94 20.11 -9.50
N ILE A 22 11.48 18.86 -9.42
CA ILE A 22 12.23 17.78 -8.76
C ILE A 22 13.22 17.05 -9.67
N LYS A 23 13.28 17.36 -10.98
CA LYS A 23 14.03 16.58 -11.98
C LYS A 23 15.47 16.26 -11.58
N GLY A 24 16.16 17.21 -10.93
CA GLY A 24 17.55 17.10 -10.50
C GLY A 24 17.79 16.29 -9.22
N ASN A 25 16.74 15.83 -8.52
CA ASN A 25 16.88 15.08 -7.28
C ASN A 25 16.55 13.58 -7.50
N PRO A 26 17.56 12.69 -7.63
CA PRO A 26 17.32 11.27 -7.87
C PRO A 26 16.74 10.52 -6.67
N LYS A 27 16.70 11.12 -5.47
CA LYS A 27 16.10 10.50 -4.28
C LYS A 27 14.57 10.57 -4.28
N ILE A 28 13.97 11.37 -5.17
CA ILE A 28 12.52 11.56 -5.23
C ILE A 28 11.95 10.72 -6.36
N ALA A 29 11.19 9.68 -6.00
CA ALA A 29 10.61 8.76 -6.98
C ALA A 29 9.42 9.33 -7.75
N GLY A 30 8.76 10.33 -7.19
CA GLY A 30 7.53 10.85 -7.75
C GLY A 30 6.83 11.86 -6.86
N ILE A 31 5.57 12.08 -7.19
CA ILE A 31 4.69 13.05 -6.54
C ILE A 31 3.52 12.28 -5.94
N LEU A 32 3.17 12.65 -4.71
CA LEU A 32 2.00 12.15 -4.01
C LEU A 32 1.05 13.32 -3.79
N ALA A 33 -0.07 13.28 -4.48
CA ALA A 33 -1.20 14.16 -4.29
C ALA A 33 -2.34 13.43 -3.55
N ARG A 34 -3.36 14.17 -3.13
CA ARG A 34 -4.54 13.63 -2.44
C ARG A 34 -5.59 13.17 -3.43
N ARG A 35 -6.36 12.17 -3.02
CA ARG A 35 -7.64 11.79 -3.63
C ARG A 35 -8.77 12.54 -2.92
N GLY A 36 -9.78 12.94 -3.68
CA GLY A 36 -10.96 13.66 -3.21
C GLY A 36 -12.23 12.85 -3.42
N SER A 37 -13.25 13.16 -2.62
CA SER A 37 -14.61 12.67 -2.81
C SER A 37 -15.35 13.49 -3.87
N PRO A 38 -16.52 13.04 -4.37
CA PRO A 38 -17.32 13.81 -5.33
C PRO A 38 -17.73 15.20 -4.82
N ASN A 39 -17.75 15.39 -3.49
CA ASN A 39 -18.04 16.67 -2.85
C ASN A 39 -16.81 17.60 -2.77
N GLY A 40 -15.69 17.25 -3.41
CA GLY A 40 -14.46 18.03 -3.40
C GLY A 40 -13.70 18.02 -2.08
N GLN A 41 -14.00 17.07 -1.19
CA GLN A 41 -13.31 16.94 0.11
C GLN A 41 -12.20 15.90 0.03
N ILE A 42 -11.08 16.14 0.72
CA ILE A 42 -9.97 15.18 0.80
C ILE A 42 -10.47 13.87 1.44
N VAL A 43 -10.15 12.75 0.79
CA VAL A 43 -10.33 11.42 1.38
C VAL A 43 -9.21 11.17 2.39
N GLY A 44 -9.58 11.06 3.66
CA GLY A 44 -8.66 10.80 4.77
C GLY A 44 -8.48 11.99 5.72
N ASN A 45 -7.38 12.00 6.47
CA ASN A 45 -7.18 13.04 7.48
C ASN A 45 -6.65 14.35 6.87
N PRO A 46 -7.03 15.51 7.44
CA PRO A 46 -6.57 16.84 7.01
C PRO A 46 -5.20 17.21 7.60
N CYS A 47 -4.60 16.37 8.45
CA CYS A 47 -3.45 16.70 9.28
C CYS A 47 -2.11 16.62 8.53
N ILE A 48 -2.07 17.08 7.29
CA ILE A 48 -0.87 17.13 6.44
C ILE A 48 -0.52 18.61 6.18
N PRO A 49 0.76 19.01 6.25
CA PRO A 49 1.16 20.39 5.97
C PRO A 49 0.65 20.87 4.61
N THR A 50 0.33 22.16 4.53
CA THR A 50 0.05 22.83 3.26
C THR A 50 1.35 23.13 2.51
N GLY A 51 1.23 23.27 1.19
CA GLY A 51 2.37 23.47 0.31
C GLY A 51 3.15 22.18 0.01
N PRO A 52 3.98 22.19 -1.06
CA PRO A 52 4.77 21.03 -1.46
C PRO A 52 5.96 20.82 -0.52
N PHE A 53 6.20 19.57 -0.11
CA PHE A 53 7.38 19.21 0.68
C PHE A 53 7.85 17.78 0.37
N VAL A 54 9.14 17.51 0.54
CA VAL A 54 9.71 16.18 0.27
C VAL A 54 9.72 15.35 1.55
N MET A 55 9.17 14.13 1.49
CA MET A 55 9.19 13.21 2.61
C MET A 55 8.99 11.76 2.14
N ASN A 56 9.66 10.83 2.80
CA ASN A 56 9.36 9.41 2.72
C ASN A 56 7.93 9.11 3.21
N PHE A 57 7.17 8.29 2.47
CA PHE A 57 5.78 8.00 2.82
C PHE A 57 5.61 7.31 4.19
N ASP A 58 6.52 6.42 4.59
CA ASP A 58 6.43 5.77 5.90
C ASP A 58 6.70 6.75 7.05
N THR A 59 7.51 7.79 6.79
CA THR A 59 7.71 8.90 7.72
C THR A 59 6.48 9.79 7.78
N LEU A 60 5.86 10.10 6.63
CA LEU A 60 4.58 10.81 6.56
C LEU A 60 3.51 10.07 7.39
N TYR A 61 3.42 8.75 7.22
CA TYR A 61 2.50 7.87 7.94
C TYR A 61 2.72 7.92 9.45
N ARG A 62 3.97 7.86 9.93
CA ARG A 62 4.26 7.91 11.37
C ARG A 62 4.08 9.29 11.97
N ARG A 63 4.63 10.32 11.31
CA ARG A 63 4.69 11.69 11.83
C ARG A 63 3.33 12.37 11.86
N TYR A 64 2.52 12.15 10.82
CA TYR A 64 1.23 12.81 10.65
C TYR A 64 0.03 11.85 10.76
N ARG A 65 0.30 10.59 11.15
CA ARG A 65 -0.72 9.52 11.25
C ARG A 65 -1.54 9.43 9.96
N PHE A 66 -0.89 9.53 8.80
CA PHE A 66 -1.54 9.64 7.50
C PHE A 66 -2.62 8.56 7.33
N ILE A 67 -3.83 9.00 7.03
CA ILE A 67 -4.99 8.19 6.67
C ILE A 67 -5.56 8.80 5.40
N GLY A 68 -5.92 7.95 4.44
CA GLY A 68 -6.52 8.35 3.18
C GLY A 68 -5.85 7.68 2.00
N ASP A 69 -6.40 8.01 0.84
CA ASP A 69 -5.91 7.53 -0.43
C ASP A 69 -5.07 8.60 -1.12
N THR A 70 -4.23 8.14 -2.03
CA THR A 70 -3.24 8.98 -2.70
C THR A 70 -3.38 8.88 -4.21
N CYS A 71 -3.31 10.02 -4.88
CA CYS A 71 -3.08 10.08 -6.31
C CYS A 71 -1.57 10.17 -6.51
N ARG A 72 -0.91 9.09 -6.95
CA ARG A 72 0.55 9.06 -7.10
C ARG A 72 0.96 9.02 -8.57
N ALA A 73 2.00 9.78 -8.90
CA ALA A 73 2.69 9.71 -10.17
C ALA A 73 4.17 9.45 -9.93
N TYR A 74 4.78 8.57 -10.71
CA TYR A 74 6.17 8.14 -10.56
C TYR A 74 6.99 8.44 -11.80
N ARG A 75 8.30 8.59 -11.61
CA ARG A 75 9.28 8.54 -12.70
C ARG A 75 9.27 7.15 -13.32
N THR A 76 9.20 7.09 -14.65
CA THR A 76 9.11 5.83 -15.39
C THR A 76 10.33 4.94 -15.16
N GLU A 77 11.53 5.52 -15.11
CA GLU A 77 12.78 4.81 -14.88
C GLU A 77 12.81 4.12 -13.52
N ILE A 78 12.20 4.70 -12.48
CA ILE A 78 12.09 4.07 -11.16
C ILE A 78 10.99 3.01 -11.17
N LEU A 79 9.80 3.36 -11.68
CA LEU A 79 8.64 2.47 -11.64
C LEU A 79 8.90 1.11 -12.33
N ARG A 80 9.69 1.10 -13.40
CA ARG A 80 10.09 -0.12 -14.14
C ARG A 80 10.86 -1.13 -13.28
N HIS A 81 11.50 -0.71 -12.19
CA HIS A 81 12.21 -1.61 -11.27
C HIS A 81 11.30 -2.23 -10.21
N TYR A 82 10.04 -1.77 -10.07
CA TYR A 82 9.10 -2.19 -9.02
C TYR A 82 7.76 -2.68 -9.57
N LEU A 83 7.78 -3.30 -10.77
CA LEU A 83 6.57 -3.85 -11.37
C LEU A 83 5.98 -4.97 -10.52
N TYR A 84 4.66 -5.15 -10.63
CA TYR A 84 4.01 -6.30 -10.01
C TYR A 84 4.56 -7.61 -10.59
N PRO A 85 4.64 -8.66 -9.76
CA PRO A 85 5.05 -9.97 -10.24
C PRO A 85 3.96 -10.58 -11.11
N GLU A 86 4.38 -11.28 -12.17
CA GLU A 86 3.48 -12.06 -13.01
C GLU A 86 3.12 -13.38 -12.31
N ILE A 87 1.89 -13.46 -11.80
CA ILE A 87 1.35 -14.63 -11.11
C ILE A 87 -0.09 -14.89 -11.54
N ALA A 88 -0.59 -16.10 -11.29
CA ALA A 88 -1.96 -16.49 -11.69
C ALA A 88 -3.08 -15.73 -10.95
N ASN A 89 -2.79 -15.08 -9.82
CA ASN A 89 -3.81 -14.29 -9.12
C ASN A 89 -4.16 -13.03 -9.90
N LYS A 90 -5.45 -12.72 -9.95
CA LYS A 90 -6.01 -11.55 -10.64
C LYS A 90 -5.89 -10.26 -9.82
N PHE A 91 -5.54 -10.37 -8.55
CA PHE A 91 -5.39 -9.22 -7.64
C PHE A 91 -4.10 -9.32 -6.83
N ILE A 92 -3.37 -8.20 -6.80
CA ILE A 92 -2.19 -8.00 -5.97
C ILE A 92 -2.35 -6.64 -5.27
N PRO A 93 -2.24 -6.56 -3.94
CA PRO A 93 -2.35 -5.29 -3.24
C PRO A 93 -1.29 -4.29 -3.69
N GLU A 94 -1.67 -3.01 -3.73
CA GLU A 94 -0.77 -1.93 -4.13
C GLU A 94 0.50 -1.82 -3.29
N SER A 95 0.45 -2.33 -2.05
CA SER A 95 1.61 -2.35 -1.17
C SER A 95 2.80 -3.04 -1.79
N VAL A 96 2.62 -4.06 -2.65
CA VAL A 96 3.72 -4.78 -3.31
C VAL A 96 4.63 -3.83 -4.08
N MET A 97 4.05 -2.91 -4.84
CA MET A 97 4.79 -1.91 -5.62
C MET A 97 5.06 -0.65 -4.80
N LEU A 98 4.03 -0.01 -4.26
CA LEU A 98 4.15 1.31 -3.63
C LEU A 98 5.06 1.26 -2.40
N SER A 99 4.87 0.25 -1.54
CA SER A 99 5.69 0.11 -0.33
C SER A 99 7.09 -0.41 -0.65
N ALA A 100 7.37 -0.93 -1.85
CA ALA A 100 8.73 -1.24 -2.27
C ALA A 100 9.47 0.05 -2.67
N ILE A 101 8.82 0.91 -3.46
CA ILE A 101 9.36 2.24 -3.80
C ILE A 101 9.57 3.08 -2.52
N ASP A 102 8.60 3.08 -1.61
CA ASP A 102 8.66 3.83 -0.34
C ASP A 102 9.81 3.38 0.59
N LEU A 103 10.47 2.24 0.35
CA LEU A 103 11.64 1.83 1.13
C LEU A 103 12.93 2.54 0.71
N GLU A 104 13.01 2.91 -0.57
CA GLU A 104 14.24 3.39 -1.19
C GLU A 104 14.17 4.89 -1.49
N TYR A 105 12.98 5.43 -1.73
CA TYR A 105 12.81 6.79 -2.22
C TYR A 105 11.90 7.65 -1.33
N ASP A 106 12.07 8.96 -1.50
CA ASP A 106 11.16 9.97 -1.01
C ASP A 106 10.11 10.33 -2.09
N LEU A 107 9.05 11.03 -1.68
CA LEU A 107 8.05 11.60 -2.58
C LEU A 107 7.95 13.11 -2.34
N LEU A 108 7.67 13.86 -3.39
CA LEU A 108 7.14 15.21 -3.24
C LEU A 108 5.67 15.10 -2.84
N ILE A 109 5.37 15.44 -1.61
CA ILE A 109 4.03 15.45 -1.05
C ILE A 109 3.37 16.79 -1.40
N VAL A 110 2.22 16.71 -2.05
CA VAL A 110 1.37 17.86 -2.36
C VAL A 110 0.00 17.61 -1.71
N ASN A 111 -0.35 18.42 -0.71
CA ASN A 111 -1.61 18.26 0.02
C ASN A 111 -2.80 18.88 -0.72
N GLU A 112 -2.95 18.56 -2.01
CA GLU A 112 -3.98 19.05 -2.92
C GLU A 112 -4.68 17.87 -3.60
N ILE A 113 -5.96 18.02 -3.96
CA ILE A 113 -6.76 16.98 -4.60
C ILE A 113 -6.46 16.94 -6.09
N TYR A 114 -5.90 15.83 -6.59
CA TYR A 114 -5.56 15.63 -8.02
C TYR A 114 -6.44 14.57 -8.70
N SER A 115 -7.13 13.74 -7.94
CA SER A 115 -8.16 12.85 -8.49
C SER A 115 -9.39 12.86 -7.62
N ILE A 116 -10.54 12.66 -8.24
CA ILE A 116 -11.81 12.39 -7.58
C ILE A 116 -12.14 10.92 -7.79
N SER A 117 -12.59 10.27 -6.72
CA SER A 117 -13.08 8.90 -6.76
C SER A 117 -14.54 8.88 -6.39
N GLU A 118 -15.36 8.23 -7.21
CA GLU A 118 -16.73 7.94 -6.86
C GLU A 118 -16.74 6.70 -5.96
N TYR A 119 -17.36 6.83 -4.78
CA TYR A 119 -17.50 5.67 -3.90
C TYR A 119 -18.55 4.73 -4.50
N LEU A 120 -18.11 3.73 -5.24
CA LEU A 120 -18.98 2.68 -5.76
C LEU A 120 -19.47 1.79 -4.62
N SER A 121 -20.79 1.62 -4.54
CA SER A 121 -21.44 0.78 -3.52
C SER A 121 -21.07 -0.70 -3.66
N ASP A 122 -20.57 -1.15 -4.81
CA ASP A 122 -20.14 -2.51 -5.14
C ASP A 122 -18.60 -2.66 -5.26
N GLY A 123 -17.82 -1.65 -4.87
CA GLY A 123 -16.37 -1.67 -4.98
C GLY A 123 -15.67 -2.76 -4.14
N TYR A 124 -14.39 -3.03 -4.43
CA TYR A 124 -13.58 -4.04 -3.72
C TYR A 124 -13.62 -3.93 -2.20
N THR A 125 -13.90 -2.74 -1.66
CA THR A 125 -14.04 -2.47 -0.23
C THR A 125 -15.14 -3.31 0.42
N GLN A 126 -16.25 -3.58 -0.27
CA GLN A 126 -17.36 -4.38 0.30
C GLN A 126 -17.02 -5.87 0.41
N ASN A 127 -16.31 -6.42 -0.57
CA ASN A 127 -15.95 -7.85 -0.64
C ASN A 127 -14.44 -8.10 -0.55
N ARG A 128 -13.70 -7.25 0.18
CA ARG A 128 -12.23 -7.33 0.23
C ARG A 128 -11.70 -8.67 0.71
N TYR A 129 -12.40 -9.31 1.67
CA TYR A 129 -11.98 -10.60 2.18
C TYR A 129 -12.18 -11.69 1.13
N GLN A 130 -13.32 -11.71 0.44
CA GLN A 130 -13.54 -12.59 -0.70
C GLN A 130 -12.47 -12.39 -1.78
N LEU A 131 -12.14 -11.14 -2.10
CA LEU A 131 -11.07 -10.81 -3.04
C LEU A 131 -9.72 -11.39 -2.62
N TYR A 132 -9.37 -11.30 -1.33
CA TYR A 132 -8.14 -11.89 -0.81
C TYR A 132 -8.19 -13.43 -0.86
N HIS A 133 -9.32 -14.04 -0.49
CA HIS A 133 -9.53 -15.49 -0.54
C HIS A 133 -9.39 -16.04 -1.97
N ASN A 134 -9.86 -15.30 -2.97
CA ASN A 134 -9.73 -15.63 -4.39
C ASN A 134 -8.33 -15.35 -4.95
N ASN A 135 -7.51 -14.56 -4.23
CA ASN A 135 -6.17 -14.15 -4.67
C ASN A 135 -5.10 -14.37 -3.59
N PRO A 136 -4.90 -15.62 -3.11
CA PRO A 136 -4.17 -15.87 -1.88
C PRO A 136 -2.68 -15.57 -1.95
N LEU A 137 -2.00 -15.88 -3.06
CA LEU A 137 -0.58 -15.56 -3.21
C LEU A 137 -0.37 -14.06 -3.38
N GLY A 138 -1.18 -13.38 -4.20
CA GLY A 138 -1.15 -11.94 -4.37
C GLY A 138 -1.31 -11.18 -3.04
N TYR A 139 -2.30 -11.57 -2.23
CA TYR A 139 -2.48 -10.99 -0.90
C TYR A 139 -1.29 -11.27 0.03
N ALA A 140 -0.74 -12.50 0.01
CA ALA A 140 0.43 -12.85 0.82
C ALA A 140 1.67 -12.00 0.47
N LEU A 141 1.91 -11.72 -0.81
CA LEU A 141 3.00 -10.83 -1.25
C LEU A 141 2.79 -9.41 -0.73
N GLY A 142 1.55 -8.91 -0.76
CA GLY A 142 1.21 -7.61 -0.19
C GLY A 142 1.48 -7.52 1.31
N LEU A 143 1.11 -8.56 2.08
CA LEU A 143 1.42 -8.64 3.51
C LEU A 143 2.94 -8.72 3.75
N SER A 144 3.64 -9.59 3.00
CA SER A 144 5.09 -9.76 3.06
C SER A 144 5.83 -8.45 2.85
N GLN A 145 5.42 -7.63 1.88
CA GLN A 145 6.03 -6.33 1.62
C GLN A 145 5.89 -5.36 2.81
N ILE A 146 4.76 -5.38 3.52
CA ILE A 146 4.55 -4.51 4.69
C ILE A 146 5.44 -4.92 5.88
N THR A 147 5.89 -6.17 5.97
CA THR A 147 6.75 -6.67 7.07
C THR A 147 8.10 -5.95 7.16
N ILE A 148 8.54 -5.32 6.06
CA ILE A 148 9.79 -4.54 6.01
C ILE A 148 9.57 -3.02 5.95
N SER A 149 8.31 -2.54 5.96
CA SER A 149 8.00 -1.10 5.95
C SER A 149 8.57 -0.37 7.17
N ARG A 150 8.96 0.89 7.01
CA ARG A 150 9.51 1.77 8.06
C ARG A 150 8.43 2.42 8.93
N ARG A 151 7.19 1.90 8.89
CA ARG A 151 6.02 2.43 9.64
C ARG A 151 6.01 2.06 11.12
N GLY A 152 7.00 1.33 11.61
CA GLY A 152 7.20 0.98 13.02
C GLY A 152 7.06 -0.52 13.32
N PHE A 153 7.77 -0.97 14.35
CA PHE A 153 7.91 -2.39 14.68
C PHE A 153 6.58 -3.09 14.99
N HIS A 154 5.68 -2.44 15.73
CA HIS A 154 4.34 -2.99 16.01
C HIS A 154 3.60 -3.37 14.73
N ARG A 155 3.71 -2.54 13.67
CA ARG A 155 3.08 -2.84 12.38
C ARG A 155 3.77 -4.00 11.69
N GLN A 156 5.10 -4.02 11.66
CA GLN A 156 5.86 -5.13 11.07
C GLN A 156 5.48 -6.46 11.73
N LEU A 157 5.42 -6.51 13.06
CA LEU A 157 5.04 -7.70 13.82
C LEU A 157 3.61 -8.13 13.52
N LYS A 158 2.64 -7.20 13.58
CA LYS A 158 1.23 -7.48 13.24
C LYS A 158 1.08 -8.09 11.85
N TYR A 159 1.74 -7.51 10.84
CA TYR A 159 1.64 -8.01 9.47
C TYR A 159 2.41 -9.30 9.25
N THR A 160 3.48 -9.56 10.02
CA THR A 160 4.18 -10.85 10.01
C THR A 160 3.30 -11.96 10.56
N ILE A 161 2.56 -11.70 11.64
CA ILE A 161 1.58 -12.65 12.20
C ILE A 161 0.45 -12.92 11.19
N LEU A 162 -0.12 -11.85 10.59
CA LEU A 162 -1.16 -11.98 9.58
C LEU A 162 -0.67 -12.76 8.35
N TYR A 163 0.55 -12.48 7.87
CA TYR A 163 1.18 -13.20 6.76
C TYR A 163 1.31 -14.69 7.09
N THR A 164 1.86 -15.00 8.27
CA THR A 164 2.08 -16.37 8.72
C THR A 164 0.77 -17.15 8.79
N ASN A 165 -0.25 -16.58 9.45
CA ASN A 165 -1.57 -17.21 9.55
C ASN A 165 -2.22 -17.39 8.19
N TRP A 166 -2.12 -16.39 7.30
CA TRP A 166 -2.65 -16.48 5.94
C TRP A 166 -2.03 -17.64 5.15
N CYS A 167 -0.69 -17.75 5.19
CA CYS A 167 0.02 -18.85 4.54
C CYS A 167 -0.38 -20.22 5.10
N LEU A 168 -0.56 -20.34 6.42
CA LEU A 168 -1.02 -21.59 7.05
C LEU A 168 -2.44 -21.96 6.62
N VAL A 169 -3.38 -21.00 6.67
CA VAL A 169 -4.78 -21.22 6.31
C VAL A 169 -4.94 -21.59 4.84
N LYS A 170 -4.22 -20.89 3.95
CA LYS A 170 -4.28 -21.12 2.50
C LYS A 170 -3.30 -22.19 2.01
N ARG A 171 -2.53 -22.80 2.92
CA ARG A 171 -1.53 -23.83 2.62
C ARG A 171 -0.58 -23.41 1.50
N LEU A 172 -0.06 -22.19 1.59
CA LEU A 172 0.86 -21.64 0.59
C LEU A 172 2.24 -22.28 0.75
N ASP A 173 2.73 -22.91 -0.31
CA ASP A 173 4.07 -23.44 -0.38
C ASP A 173 5.11 -22.32 -0.37
N GLY A 174 6.27 -22.57 0.25
CA GLY A 174 7.38 -21.62 0.25
C GLY A 174 7.14 -20.35 1.06
N ALA A 175 6.27 -20.36 2.08
CA ALA A 175 6.02 -19.16 2.90
C ALA A 175 7.31 -18.51 3.46
N PHE A 176 8.30 -19.30 3.86
CA PHE A 176 9.58 -18.76 4.32
C PHE A 176 10.43 -18.08 3.22
N SER A 177 10.31 -18.51 1.96
CA SER A 177 11.03 -17.86 0.86
C SER A 177 10.33 -16.57 0.41
N LEU A 178 9.00 -16.52 0.52
CA LEU A 178 8.17 -15.40 0.13
C LEU A 178 8.18 -14.24 1.16
N VAL A 179 8.45 -14.51 2.44
CA VAL A 179 8.49 -13.47 3.46
C VAL A 179 9.76 -12.61 3.34
N LYS A 180 9.59 -11.29 3.29
CA LYS A 180 10.74 -10.37 3.19
C LYS A 180 11.51 -10.22 4.51
N ASN A 181 10.82 -10.20 5.66
CA ASN A 181 11.45 -10.15 6.97
C ASN A 181 11.56 -11.55 7.61
N LYS A 182 12.59 -12.31 7.22
CA LYS A 182 12.82 -13.69 7.68
C LYS A 182 13.02 -13.81 9.19
N ASN A 183 13.79 -12.88 9.78
CA ASN A 183 14.07 -12.91 11.21
C ASN A 183 12.78 -12.73 12.01
N LEU A 184 11.99 -11.69 11.68
CA LEU A 184 10.73 -11.44 12.37
C LEU A 184 9.73 -12.56 12.17
N TYR A 185 9.72 -13.21 10.99
CA TYR A 185 8.89 -14.38 10.72
C TYR A 185 9.18 -15.53 11.69
N VAL A 186 10.46 -15.87 11.89
CA VAL A 186 10.88 -16.93 12.83
C VAL A 186 10.49 -16.56 14.27
N PHE A 187 10.78 -15.33 14.70
CA PHE A 187 10.48 -14.90 16.07
C PHE A 187 8.97 -14.76 16.35
N ALA A 188 8.17 -14.38 15.35
CA ALA A 188 6.73 -14.25 15.49
C ALA A 188 6.00 -15.61 15.46
N TRP A 189 6.70 -16.70 15.09
CA TRP A 189 6.08 -18.01 14.88
C TRP A 189 5.23 -18.52 16.05
N PRO A 190 5.67 -18.46 17.33
CA PRO A 190 4.85 -18.92 18.46
C PRO A 190 3.54 -18.14 18.58
N ILE A 191 3.61 -16.82 18.44
CA ILE A 191 2.43 -15.94 18.51
C ILE A 191 1.49 -16.20 17.33
N SER A 192 2.05 -16.36 16.13
CA SER A 192 1.29 -16.74 14.94
C SER A 192 0.55 -18.05 15.15
N LEU A 193 1.24 -19.09 15.65
CA LEU A 193 0.62 -20.39 15.93
C LEU A 193 -0.53 -20.26 16.94
N THR A 194 -0.36 -19.49 18.02
CA THR A 194 -1.45 -19.22 18.97
C THR A 194 -2.63 -18.54 18.28
N CYS A 195 -2.39 -17.49 17.49
CA CYS A 195 -3.45 -16.82 16.74
C CYS A 195 -4.15 -17.76 15.73
N TYR A 196 -3.40 -18.65 15.09
CA TYR A 196 -3.92 -19.65 14.17
C TYR A 196 -4.85 -20.65 14.88
N LEU A 197 -4.42 -21.20 16.02
CA LEU A 197 -5.23 -22.12 16.84
C LEU A 197 -6.51 -21.46 17.37
N LEU A 198 -6.43 -20.18 17.75
CA LEU A 198 -7.57 -19.38 18.18
C LEU A 198 -8.46 -18.89 17.03
N LYS A 199 -8.13 -19.24 15.77
CA LYS A 199 -8.82 -18.77 14.56
C LYS A 199 -8.97 -17.24 14.50
N SER A 200 -7.89 -16.53 14.84
CA SER A 200 -7.85 -15.07 14.87
C SER A 200 -6.87 -14.52 13.82
N PRO A 201 -7.30 -13.59 12.95
CA PRO A 201 -8.65 -13.02 12.84
C PRO A 201 -9.63 -13.98 12.12
N ARG A 202 -10.90 -13.99 12.57
CA ARG A 202 -11.93 -14.96 12.14
C ARG A 202 -12.16 -15.02 10.63
N TRP A 203 -12.11 -13.87 9.96
CA TRP A 203 -12.39 -13.78 8.52
C TRP A 203 -11.46 -14.64 7.67
N MET A 204 -10.21 -14.89 8.10
CA MET A 204 -9.28 -15.74 7.35
C MET A 204 -9.76 -17.20 7.29
N PHE A 205 -10.43 -17.66 8.35
CA PHE A 205 -10.85 -19.05 8.54
C PHE A 205 -12.28 -19.31 8.03
N GLN A 206 -12.99 -18.25 7.67
CA GLN A 206 -14.28 -18.35 7.02
C GLN A 206 -14.01 -18.59 5.54
N ASN A 207 -14.15 -19.84 5.12
CA ASN A 207 -14.39 -20.11 3.70
C ASN A 207 -15.86 -19.75 3.47
N GLU A 208 -16.12 -18.83 2.56
CA GLU A 208 -17.46 -18.69 2.00
C GLU A 208 -17.95 -20.02 1.43
#